data_AF-A0A6I7N6D8-F1
#
_entry.id   AF-A0A6I7N6D8-F1
#
_cell.length_a   1.000
_cell.length_b   1.000
_cell.length_c   1.000
_cell.angle_alpha   90.00
_cell.angle_beta   90.00
_cell.angle_gamma   90.00
#
_symmetry.space_group_name_H-M   'P 1'
#
loop_
_entity.id
_entity.type
_entity.pdbx_description
1 polymer ?
#
loop_
_entity_poly.entity_id
_entity_poly.type
_entity_poly.pdbx_seq_one_letter_code
_entity_poly.pdbx_strand_id
1 'polypeptide(L)'
;MSKQGCWTPYGVVMLALCMLFPGGAAAELADGVWPRGHYPLPQYSDLIGEMYVVRVREDETLVDIAREHNVGFEEIRIANPNVSIWAPRPGTEVLIPDRHILPDTPREGIVINLSEMRLYYYSSPEVVETYPISVGRE
;
A
#
# COMPACT_ATOMS: atom_id res chain seq x y z
N MET A 1 -67.23 8.88 30.61
CA MET A 1 -68.42 8.83 29.72
C MET A 1 -67.98 9.41 28.39
N SER A 2 -67.47 8.58 27.46
CA SER A 2 -68.22 8.01 26.31
C SER A 2 -68.96 9.10 25.52
N LYS A 3 -68.73 9.26 24.22
CA LYS A 3 -69.05 8.30 23.15
C LYS A 3 -68.22 8.58 21.87
N GLN A 4 -67.68 7.56 21.19
CA GLN A 4 -68.18 6.85 19.97
C GLN A 4 -68.24 7.77 18.74
N GLY A 5 -67.89 7.41 17.51
CA GLY A 5 -67.57 6.20 16.72
C GLY A 5 -67.36 6.74 15.28
N CYS A 6 -67.12 6.03 14.18
CA CYS A 6 -67.18 4.63 13.78
C CYS A 6 -66.66 4.60 12.32
N TRP A 7 -65.77 3.65 12.01
CA TRP A 7 -65.70 2.81 10.81
C TRP A 7 -65.56 3.35 9.36
N THR A 8 -64.53 2.78 8.71
CA THR A 8 -64.14 2.63 7.29
C THR A 8 -65.27 2.13 6.36
N PRO A 9 -65.22 2.22 4.99
CA PRO A 9 -64.46 1.25 4.14
C PRO A 9 -64.08 1.67 2.68
N TYR A 10 -63.16 0.91 2.05
CA TYR A 10 -62.78 0.89 0.60
C TYR A 10 -61.92 2.06 0.08
N GLY A 11 -60.82 1.88 -0.66
CA GLY A 11 -60.17 0.71 -1.25
C GLY A 11 -59.00 1.14 -2.15
N VAL A 12 -58.22 0.16 -2.62
CA VAL A 12 -57.19 0.25 -3.69
C VAL A 12 -55.84 0.82 -3.21
N VAL A 13 -54.93 -0.06 -2.76
CA VAL A 13 -53.84 -0.62 -3.58
C VAL A 13 -52.97 0.48 -4.20
N MET A 14 -51.80 0.73 -3.61
CA MET A 14 -50.64 1.17 -4.38
C MET A 14 -49.40 0.44 -3.87
N LEU A 15 -49.30 -0.80 -4.31
CA LEU A 15 -48.11 -1.63 -4.29
C LEU A 15 -47.42 -1.42 -5.65
N ALA A 16 -46.44 -0.52 -5.68
CA ALA A 16 -45.42 -0.32 -6.75
C ALA A 16 -44.63 0.93 -6.34
N LEU A 17 -43.33 0.92 -6.08
CA LEU A 17 -42.28 0.50 -7.00
C LEU A 17 -40.97 0.33 -6.21
N CYS A 18 -40.76 -0.84 -5.61
CA CYS A 18 -39.40 -1.34 -5.36
C CYS A 18 -38.94 -1.96 -6.68
N MET A 19 -38.23 -1.21 -7.53
CA MET A 19 -37.16 -1.67 -8.42
C MET A 19 -36.59 -0.46 -9.18
N LEU A 20 -35.26 -0.46 -9.34
CA LEU A 20 -34.45 0.33 -10.28
C LEU A 20 -33.82 1.64 -9.77
N PHE A 21 -32.89 1.49 -8.82
CA PHE A 21 -31.57 2.12 -8.99
C PHE A 21 -30.51 1.01 -9.03
N PRO A 22 -30.14 0.48 -10.21
CA PRO A 22 -28.89 -0.26 -10.36
C PRO A 22 -27.81 0.79 -10.62
N GLY A 23 -27.28 1.39 -9.56
CA GLY A 23 -26.44 2.59 -9.76
C GLY A 23 -25.72 3.06 -8.52
N GLY A 24 -25.32 2.13 -7.66
CA GLY A 24 -24.32 2.39 -6.64
C GLY A 24 -23.31 1.28 -6.75
N ALA A 25 -22.38 1.40 -7.68
CA ALA A 25 -21.07 0.80 -7.50
C ALA A 25 -20.49 1.50 -6.25
N ALA A 26 -20.91 1.05 -5.08
CA ALA A 26 -20.03 1.09 -3.92
C ALA A 26 -18.82 0.30 -4.40
N ALA A 27 -17.79 1.03 -4.80
CA ALA A 27 -16.48 0.45 -5.01
C ALA A 27 -16.19 -0.29 -3.71
N GLU A 28 -16.28 -1.61 -3.76
CA GLU A 28 -15.69 -2.47 -2.75
C GLU A 28 -14.28 -1.93 -2.54
N LEU A 29 -14.01 -1.49 -1.32
CA LEU A 29 -12.66 -1.23 -0.85
C LEU A 29 -11.93 -2.56 -1.04
N ALA A 30 -11.26 -2.70 -2.18
CA ALA A 30 -10.48 -3.88 -2.49
C ALA A 30 -9.52 -4.09 -1.32
N ASP A 31 -9.61 -5.26 -0.70
CA ASP A 31 -8.81 -5.64 0.46
C ASP A 31 -7.34 -5.23 0.29
N GLY A 32 -6.91 -4.23 1.07
CA GLY A 32 -5.63 -4.12 1.78
C GLY A 32 -4.29 -4.24 1.04
N VAL A 33 -4.25 -4.48 -0.27
CA VAL A 33 -2.99 -4.69 -1.02
C VAL A 33 -2.62 -3.41 -1.76
N TRP A 34 -1.74 -2.63 -1.14
CA TRP A 34 -1.13 -1.46 -1.76
C TRP A 34 -0.08 -1.87 -2.80
N PRO A 35 0.12 -1.09 -3.87
CA PRO A 35 1.26 -1.29 -4.76
C PRO A 35 2.57 -1.21 -3.98
N ARG A 36 3.63 -1.90 -4.45
CA ARG A 36 4.94 -1.82 -3.81
C ARG A 36 5.41 -0.36 -3.70
N GLY A 37 6.01 -0.02 -2.57
CA GLY A 37 6.44 1.34 -2.28
C GLY A 37 5.32 2.30 -1.85
N HIS A 38 4.05 1.90 -1.82
CA HIS A 38 2.93 2.74 -1.34
C HIS A 38 2.51 2.32 0.06
N TYR A 39 2.44 3.26 0.98
CA TYR A 39 2.11 3.00 2.37
C TYR A 39 1.08 3.99 2.90
N PRO A 40 0.14 3.55 3.75
CA PRO A 40 -0.71 4.47 4.50
C PRO A 40 0.15 5.27 5.48
N LEU A 41 -0.13 6.56 5.62
CA LEU A 41 0.57 7.43 6.55
C LEU A 41 0.15 7.10 8.00
N PRO A 42 1.10 6.71 8.86
CA PRO A 42 0.82 6.46 10.27
C PRO A 42 0.47 7.75 11.02
N GLN A 43 -0.52 7.67 11.91
CA GLN A 43 -0.99 8.79 12.74
C GLN A 43 -0.09 9.07 13.96
N TYR A 44 0.56 8.03 14.51
CA TYR A 44 1.28 8.09 15.78
C TYR A 44 2.72 7.54 15.73
N SER A 45 3.19 7.18 14.54
CA SER A 45 4.50 6.58 14.31
C SER A 45 5.11 7.20 13.05
N ASP A 46 6.42 7.06 12.89
CA ASP A 46 7.13 7.37 11.64
C ASP A 46 7.53 6.09 10.89
N LEU A 47 7.21 4.92 11.42
CA LEU A 47 7.56 3.64 10.82
C LEU A 47 6.55 3.23 9.75
N ILE A 48 7.04 2.95 8.55
CA ILE A 48 6.25 2.42 7.42
C ILE A 48 6.88 1.13 6.86
N GLY A 49 6.04 0.33 6.20
CA GLY A 49 6.44 -0.91 5.57
C GLY A 49 6.81 -2.03 6.55
N GLU A 50 7.38 -3.11 6.03
CA GLU A 50 7.68 -4.31 6.80
C GLU A 50 8.91 -5.06 6.26
N MET A 51 9.61 -5.77 7.14
CA MET A 51 10.66 -6.69 6.71
C MET A 51 10.07 -8.07 6.48
N TYR A 52 10.36 -8.67 5.34
CA TYR A 52 9.87 -9.99 5.00
C TYR A 52 10.92 -10.76 4.19
N VAL A 53 10.70 -12.07 4.02
CA VAL A 53 11.63 -12.96 3.31
C VAL A 53 10.99 -13.47 2.03
N VAL A 54 11.76 -13.48 0.96
CA VAL A 54 11.38 -14.10 -0.32
C VAL A 54 12.37 -15.20 -0.69
N ARG A 55 11.95 -16.12 -1.55
CA ARG A 55 12.81 -17.18 -2.07
C ARG A 55 13.19 -16.86 -3.50
N VAL A 56 14.49 -16.95 -3.77
CA VAL A 56 15.06 -16.78 -5.11
C VAL A 56 14.44 -17.80 -6.08
N ARG A 57 13.91 -17.31 -7.20
CA ARG A 57 13.38 -18.12 -8.31
C ARG A 57 14.51 -18.58 -9.24
N GLU A 58 14.20 -19.44 -10.20
CA GLU A 58 15.19 -19.83 -11.22
C GLU A 58 15.60 -18.62 -12.07
N ASP A 59 16.89 -18.52 -12.38
CA ASP A 59 17.50 -17.44 -13.18
C ASP A 59 17.27 -16.01 -12.66
N GLU A 60 16.85 -15.84 -11.41
CA GLU A 60 16.59 -14.55 -10.79
C GLU A 60 17.84 -13.99 -10.12
N THR A 61 18.18 -12.73 -10.36
CA THR A 61 19.30 -12.07 -9.69
C THR A 61 18.85 -11.32 -8.43
N LEU A 62 19.77 -10.99 -7.54
CA LEU A 62 19.46 -10.15 -6.37
C LEU A 62 18.97 -8.76 -6.79
N VAL A 63 19.45 -8.25 -7.94
CA VAL A 63 19.04 -6.96 -8.51
C VAL A 63 17.61 -7.01 -9.03
N ASP A 64 17.19 -8.13 -9.61
CA ASP A 64 15.82 -8.30 -10.08
C ASP A 64 14.84 -8.35 -8.90
N ILE A 65 15.19 -9.08 -7.84
CA ILE A 65 14.44 -9.10 -6.58
C ILE A 65 14.33 -7.69 -6.00
N ALA A 66 15.43 -6.93 -5.96
CA ALA A 66 15.42 -5.56 -5.45
C ALA A 66 14.44 -4.67 -6.23
N ARG A 67 14.44 -4.78 -7.56
CA ARG A 67 13.54 -4.03 -8.45
C ARG A 67 12.08 -4.42 -8.26
N GLU A 68 11.78 -5.71 -8.17
CA GLU A 68 10.40 -6.22 -7.93
C GLU A 68 9.85 -5.71 -6.59
N HIS A 69 10.71 -5.59 -5.58
CA HIS A 69 10.33 -5.20 -4.23
C HIS A 69 10.58 -3.72 -3.88
N ASN A 70 10.95 -2.88 -4.85
CA ASN A 70 11.20 -1.45 -4.64
C ASN A 70 12.26 -1.14 -3.55
N VAL A 71 13.32 -1.96 -3.53
CA VAL A 71 14.45 -1.84 -2.62
C VAL A 71 15.68 -1.36 -3.38
N GLY A 72 16.49 -0.51 -2.74
CA GLY A 72 17.74 -0.03 -3.30
C GLY A 72 18.78 -1.14 -3.43
N PHE A 73 19.68 -1.02 -4.41
CA PHE A 73 20.77 -1.98 -4.62
C PHE A 73 21.65 -2.15 -3.38
N GLU A 74 22.04 -1.04 -2.75
CA GLU A 74 22.87 -1.09 -1.55
C GLU A 74 22.12 -1.65 -0.34
N GLU A 75 20.84 -1.31 -0.19
CA GLU A 75 19.99 -1.80 0.90
C GLU A 75 19.87 -3.33 0.86
N ILE A 76 19.52 -3.91 -0.29
CA ILE A 76 19.37 -5.37 -0.42
C ILE A 76 20.72 -6.10 -0.25
N ARG A 77 21.82 -5.49 -0.75
CA ARG A 77 23.17 -6.06 -0.66
C ARG A 77 23.67 -6.09 0.78
N ILE A 78 23.44 -5.02 1.54
CA ILE A 78 23.81 -4.93 2.96
C ILE A 78 22.95 -5.87 3.81
N ALA A 79 21.65 -6.00 3.50
CA ALA A 79 20.76 -6.91 4.20
C ALA A 79 21.11 -8.40 3.95
N ASN A 80 21.71 -8.72 2.80
CA ASN A 80 22.00 -10.10 2.37
C ASN A 80 23.47 -10.31 1.95
N PRO A 81 24.44 -10.15 2.88
CA PRO A 81 25.87 -10.14 2.52
C PRO A 81 26.40 -11.49 2.02
N ASN A 82 25.70 -12.58 2.31
CA ASN A 82 26.08 -13.94 1.93
C ASN A 82 25.39 -14.43 0.64
N VAL A 83 24.56 -13.59 0.02
CA VAL A 83 23.82 -13.92 -1.21
C VAL A 83 24.57 -13.35 -2.41
N SER A 84 24.78 -14.19 -3.42
CA SER A 84 25.40 -13.76 -4.67
C SER A 84 24.50 -12.75 -5.39
N ILE A 85 25.08 -11.62 -5.82
CA ILE A 85 24.34 -10.54 -6.47
C ILE A 85 23.82 -10.97 -7.85
N TRP A 86 24.68 -11.65 -8.63
CA TRP A 86 24.42 -11.96 -10.04
C TRP A 86 23.95 -13.40 -10.28
N ALA A 87 24.21 -14.31 -9.35
CA ALA A 87 23.86 -15.71 -9.48
C ALA A 87 23.55 -16.31 -8.10
N PRO A 88 22.50 -15.84 -7.40
CA PRO A 88 22.04 -16.47 -6.18
C PRO A 88 21.53 -17.89 -6.48
N ARG A 89 21.67 -18.78 -5.51
CA ARG A 89 21.16 -20.16 -5.68
C ARG A 89 19.63 -20.14 -5.57
N PRO A 90 18.88 -20.80 -6.49
CA PRO A 90 17.44 -20.93 -6.37
C PRO A 90 17.03 -21.51 -5.02
N GLY A 91 15.92 -21.01 -4.45
CA GLY A 91 15.42 -21.38 -3.13
C GLY A 91 16.13 -20.70 -1.95
N THR A 92 17.23 -19.96 -2.18
CA THR A 92 17.88 -19.14 -1.15
C THR A 92 16.90 -18.11 -0.61
N GLU A 93 16.90 -17.92 0.71
CA GLU A 93 16.10 -16.90 1.36
C GLU A 93 16.80 -15.55 1.28
N VAL A 94 16.06 -14.54 0.83
CA VAL A 94 16.50 -13.15 0.71
C VAL A 94 15.61 -12.30 1.61
N LEU A 95 16.24 -11.59 2.54
CA LEU A 95 15.58 -10.61 3.40
C LEU A 95 15.33 -9.34 2.60
N ILE A 96 14.08 -8.90 2.55
CA ILE A 96 13.67 -7.63 1.96
C ILE A 96 13.57 -6.58 3.08
N PRO A 97 14.44 -5.55 3.07
CA PRO A 97 14.42 -4.49 4.06
C PRO A 97 13.42 -3.37 3.71
N ASP A 98 12.17 -3.71 3.41
CA ASP A 98 11.12 -2.75 3.01
C ASP A 98 10.50 -1.99 4.19
N ARG A 99 11.32 -1.67 5.20
CA ARG A 99 10.88 -0.98 6.42
C ARG A 99 11.67 0.29 6.62
N HIS A 100 10.98 1.41 6.63
CA HIS A 100 11.58 2.74 6.61
C HIS A 100 11.02 3.63 7.73
N ILE A 101 11.83 4.60 8.14
CA ILE A 101 11.42 5.65 9.06
C ILE A 101 11.19 6.91 8.22
N LEU A 102 10.03 7.53 8.36
CA LEU A 102 9.71 8.78 7.69
C LEU A 102 10.62 9.90 8.22
N PRO A 103 11.14 10.76 7.33
CA PRO A 103 11.97 11.89 7.74
C PRO A 103 11.16 12.91 8.57
N ASP A 104 11.82 13.53 9.54
CA ASP A 104 11.26 14.62 10.35
C ASP A 104 11.22 15.93 9.55
N THR A 105 10.31 15.96 8.58
CA THR A 105 10.08 17.07 7.65
C THR A 105 8.58 17.20 7.38
N PRO A 106 8.10 18.36 6.88
CA PRO A 106 6.74 18.49 6.40
C PRO A 106 6.41 17.37 5.40
N ARG A 107 5.35 16.60 5.69
CA ARG A 107 4.91 15.44 4.90
C ARG A 107 4.13 15.88 3.66
N GLU A 108 4.77 16.69 2.83
CA GLU A 108 4.16 17.36 1.68
C GLU A 108 5.08 17.29 0.46
N GLY A 109 4.51 17.02 -0.72
CA GLY A 109 5.26 16.99 -1.97
C GLY A 109 6.35 15.92 -1.99
N ILE A 110 7.56 16.29 -2.41
CA ILE A 110 8.70 15.39 -2.56
C ILE A 110 9.75 15.71 -1.49
N VAL A 111 10.12 14.71 -0.71
CA VAL A 111 11.23 14.76 0.26
C VAL A 111 12.29 13.74 -0.13
N ILE A 112 13.55 14.17 -0.17
CA ILE A 112 14.68 13.31 -0.53
C ILE A 112 15.56 13.09 0.71
N ASN A 113 15.68 11.84 1.15
CA ASN A 113 16.59 11.43 2.21
C ASN A 113 17.86 10.84 1.59
N LEU A 114 18.95 11.60 1.64
CA LEU A 114 20.24 11.17 1.08
C LEU A 114 20.94 10.10 1.92
N SER A 115 20.63 9.99 3.22
CA SER A 115 21.22 8.98 4.10
C SER A 115 20.67 7.58 3.80
N GLU A 116 19.39 7.50 3.43
CA GLU A 116 18.72 6.26 3.00
C GLU A 116 18.75 6.07 1.49
N MET A 117 19.25 7.05 0.72
CA MET A 117 19.19 7.04 -0.74
C MET A 117 17.76 6.81 -1.24
N ARG A 118 16.79 7.52 -0.64
CA ARG A 118 15.36 7.29 -0.87
C ARG A 118 14.59 8.60 -1.05
N LEU A 119 13.66 8.58 -1.98
CA LEU A 119 12.68 9.65 -2.22
C LEU A 119 11.35 9.25 -1.59
N TYR A 120 10.72 10.17 -0.89
CA TYR A 120 9.37 10.06 -0.35
C TYR A 120 8.48 11.05 -1.10
N TYR A 121 7.38 10.57 -1.67
CA TYR A 121 6.38 11.39 -2.34
C TYR A 121 5.05 11.28 -1.59
N TYR A 122 4.59 12.40 -1.05
CA TYR A 122 3.32 12.50 -0.35
C TYR A 122 2.23 12.86 -1.37
N SER A 123 1.72 11.83 -2.06
CA SER A 123 0.73 11.99 -3.14
C SER A 123 -0.66 12.38 -2.65
N SER A 124 -0.98 12.05 -1.38
CA SER A 124 -2.20 12.46 -0.71
C SER A 124 -1.98 12.58 0.81
N PRO A 125 -2.90 13.19 1.57
CA PRO A 125 -2.78 13.32 3.03
C PRO A 125 -2.68 12.00 3.79
N GLU A 126 -3.03 10.88 3.16
CA GLU A 126 -3.08 9.56 3.79
C GLU A 126 -2.09 8.56 3.19
N VAL A 127 -1.37 8.92 2.12
CA VAL A 127 -0.49 8.00 1.39
C VAL A 127 0.89 8.60 1.20
N VAL A 128 1.91 7.77 1.46
CA VAL A 128 3.30 8.06 1.11
C VAL A 128 3.80 6.98 0.16
N GLU A 129 4.47 7.44 -0.89
CA GLU A 129 5.15 6.60 -1.85
C GLU A 129 6.66 6.71 -1.61
N THR A 130 7.38 5.60 -1.73
CA THR A 130 8.85 5.59 -1.58
C THR A 130 9.51 5.05 -2.82
N TYR A 131 10.66 5.62 -3.18
CA TYR A 131 11.43 5.19 -4.35
C TYR A 131 12.93 5.20 -4.03
N PRO A 132 13.65 4.08 -4.24
CA PRO A 132 15.10 4.10 -4.11
C PRO A 132 15.72 4.97 -5.21
N ILE A 133 16.69 5.81 -4.85
CA ILE A 133 17.38 6.71 -5.76
C ILE A 133 18.89 6.45 -5.77
N SER A 134 19.58 7.02 -6.75
CA SER A 134 21.04 7.00 -6.85
C SER A 134 21.56 8.40 -7.16
N VAL A 135 22.74 8.74 -6.66
CA VAL A 135 23.37 10.04 -6.89
C VAL A 135 24.62 9.81 -7.74
N GLY A 136 24.64 10.40 -8.93
CA GLY A 136 25.86 10.47 -9.75
C GLY A 136 26.79 11.54 -9.20
N ARG A 137 28.11 11.26 -9.19
CA ARG A 137 29.14 12.28 -8.98
C ARG A 137 29.85 12.53 -10.30
N GLU A 138 30.09 13.79 -10.61
CA GLU A 138 30.85 14.26 -11.78
C GLU A 138 32.36 14.07 -11.58
#